data_AF-A0A0P9CAZ5-F1
#
_entry.id   AF-A0A0P9CAZ5-F1
#
_cell.length_a   1.000
_cell.length_b   1.000
_cell.length_c   1.000
_cell.angle_alpha   90.00
_cell.angle_beta   90.00
_cell.angle_gamma   90.00
#
_symmetry.space_group_name_H-M   'P 1'
#
loop_
_entity.id
_entity.type
_entity.pdbx_description
1 polymer ?
#
loop_
_entity_poly.entity_id
_entity_poly.type
_entity_poly.pdbx_seq_one_letter_code
_entity_poly.pdbx_strand_id
1 'polypeptide(L)'
;MAQSVMMEFARFLRDHSYTTSMWDSGYTAADSNGVCHELTKWFQQTWGQAGEFLMLWSSVNDTQFSGDSELVYLVDGRAHLIPNPFIEGDAEGFVLALAAIVEGHDHTLYSVQIKQRILYNAV
;
A
#
# COMPACT_ATOMS: atom_id res chain seq x y z
N MET A 1 16.08 8.96 8.26
CA MET A 1 14.98 7.97 8.34
C MET A 1 14.81 7.16 7.06
N ALA A 2 14.70 7.80 5.89
CA ALA A 2 14.51 7.09 4.60
C ALA A 2 15.50 5.93 4.37
N GLN A 3 16.77 6.06 4.76
CA GLN A 3 17.76 4.98 4.63
C GLN A 3 17.43 3.73 5.48
N SER A 4 16.90 3.89 6.69
CA SER A 4 16.48 2.73 7.51
C SER A 4 15.22 2.09 6.97
N VAL A 5 14.27 2.91 6.49
CA VAL A 5 13.05 2.43 5.83
C VAL A 5 13.40 1.64 4.56
N MET A 6 14.31 2.14 3.74
CA MET A 6 14.80 1.45 2.54
C MET A 6 15.39 0.08 2.88
N MET A 7 16.23 -0.01 3.91
CA MET A 7 16.85 -1.27 4.33
C MET A 7 15.81 -2.28 4.84
N GLU A 8 14.85 -1.85 5.65
CA GLU A 8 13.79 -2.74 6.15
C GLU A 8 12.81 -3.13 5.05
N PHE A 9 12.52 -2.24 4.09
CA PHE A 9 11.70 -2.58 2.93
C PHE A 9 12.40 -3.60 2.02
N ALA A 10 13.70 -3.44 1.76
CA ALA A 10 14.48 -4.43 1.02
C ALA A 10 14.50 -5.80 1.72
N ARG A 11 14.56 -5.81 3.06
CA ARG A 11 14.43 -7.04 3.86
C ARG A 11 13.03 -7.65 3.71
N PHE A 12 11.98 -6.84 3.84
CA PHE A 12 10.60 -7.27 3.64
C PHE A 12 10.39 -7.97 2.29
N LEU A 13 10.87 -7.34 1.21
CA LEU A 13 10.78 -7.90 -0.14
C LEU A 13 11.47 -9.28 -0.22
N ARG A 14 12.68 -9.38 0.32
CA ARG A 14 13.43 -10.64 0.33
C ARG A 14 12.73 -11.73 1.13
N ASP A 15 12.25 -11.41 2.33
CA ASP A 15 11.67 -12.39 3.25
C ASP A 15 10.34 -12.96 2.73
N HIS A 16 9.62 -12.21 1.88
CA HIS A 16 8.39 -12.65 1.23
C HIS A 16 8.57 -13.08 -0.24
N SER A 17 9.79 -13.04 -0.77
CA SER A 17 10.08 -13.28 -2.19
C SER A 17 9.30 -12.36 -3.15
N TYR A 18 9.11 -11.10 -2.76
CA TYR A 18 8.47 -10.06 -3.58
C TYR A 18 9.50 -9.25 -4.38
N THR A 19 9.03 -8.64 -5.47
CA THR A 19 9.82 -7.69 -6.28
C THR A 19 9.01 -6.42 -6.50
N THR A 20 9.70 -5.32 -6.81
CA THR A 20 9.07 -4.01 -7.09
C THR A 20 8.41 -3.93 -8.47
N SER A 21 8.20 -5.07 -9.12
CA SER A 21 7.62 -5.15 -10.47
C SER A 21 6.75 -6.41 -10.63
N MET A 22 6.38 -7.02 -9.51
CA MET A 22 5.65 -8.29 -9.51
C MET A 22 4.22 -8.17 -10.06
N TRP A 23 3.71 -6.95 -10.22
CA TRP A 23 2.39 -6.66 -10.76
C TRP A 23 2.40 -6.03 -12.16
N ASP A 24 3.56 -5.89 -12.80
CA ASP A 24 3.68 -5.36 -14.18
C ASP A 24 2.84 -6.15 -15.20
N SER A 25 2.65 -7.44 -14.94
CA SER A 25 1.82 -8.34 -15.77
C SER A 25 0.38 -8.48 -15.28
N GLY A 26 -0.04 -7.61 -14.36
CA GLY A 26 -1.32 -7.68 -13.66
C GLY A 26 -1.24 -8.52 -12.38
N TYR A 27 -2.32 -8.45 -11.60
CA TYR A 27 -2.44 -9.12 -10.31
C TYR A 27 -3.93 -9.39 -10.02
N THR A 28 -4.22 -10.34 -9.12
CA THR A 28 -5.61 -10.63 -8.71
C THR A 28 -5.98 -9.90 -7.42
N ALA A 29 -7.29 -9.79 -7.14
CA ALA A 29 -7.76 -9.26 -5.86
C ALA A 29 -7.24 -10.09 -4.67
N ALA A 30 -7.10 -11.41 -4.81
CA ALA A 30 -6.55 -12.27 -3.76
C ALA A 30 -5.06 -11.99 -3.51
N ASP A 31 -4.27 -11.87 -4.59
CA ASP A 31 -2.82 -11.62 -4.48
C ASP A 31 -2.54 -10.24 -3.86
N SER A 32 -3.24 -9.21 -4.34
CA SER A 32 -3.09 -7.84 -3.81
C SER A 32 -3.52 -7.71 -2.36
N ASN A 33 -4.61 -8.36 -1.97
CA ASN A 33 -5.02 -8.40 -0.56
C ASN A 33 -3.96 -9.09 0.31
N GLY A 34 -3.35 -10.18 -0.18
CA GLY A 34 -2.26 -10.87 0.51
C GLY A 34 -1.05 -9.97 0.73
N VAL A 35 -0.58 -9.28 -0.31
CA VAL A 35 0.56 -8.35 -0.21
C VAL A 35 0.25 -7.17 0.72
N CYS A 36 -0.94 -6.56 0.60
CA CYS A 36 -1.36 -5.46 1.47
C CYS A 36 -1.42 -5.88 2.95
N HIS A 37 -1.86 -7.11 3.22
CA HIS A 37 -1.90 -7.67 4.56
C HIS A 37 -0.50 -7.86 5.15
N GLU A 38 0.43 -8.44 4.38
CA GLU A 38 1.80 -8.64 4.86
C GLU A 38 2.57 -7.31 4.99
N LEU A 39 2.34 -6.35 4.09
CA LEU A 39 2.84 -4.97 4.25
C LEU A 39 2.33 -4.32 5.52
N THR A 40 1.04 -4.47 5.81
CA THR A 40 0.40 -3.92 7.01
C THR A 40 1.05 -4.50 8.25
N LYS A 41 1.12 -5.82 8.37
CA LYS A 41 1.78 -6.49 9.50
C LYS A 41 3.22 -6.03 9.66
N TRP A 42 4.00 -6.04 8.58
CA TRP A 42 5.39 -5.64 8.60
C TRP A 42 5.55 -4.21 9.13
N PHE A 43 4.81 -3.25 8.56
CA PHE A 43 4.93 -1.84 8.91
C PHE A 43 4.48 -1.56 10.35
N GLN A 44 3.41 -2.23 10.82
CA GLN A 44 2.95 -2.16 12.20
C GLN A 44 3.99 -2.74 13.18
N GLN A 45 4.59 -3.89 12.85
CA GLN A 45 5.57 -4.55 13.72
C GLN A 45 6.91 -3.82 13.76
N THR A 46 7.40 -3.31 12.62
CA THR A 46 8.70 -2.65 12.54
C THR A 46 8.66 -1.23 13.12
N TRP A 47 7.57 -0.49 12.90
CA TRP A 47 7.51 0.94 13.22
C TRP A 47 6.40 1.35 14.19
N GLY A 48 5.61 0.39 14.71
CA GLY A 48 4.55 0.67 15.69
C GLY A 48 3.39 1.49 15.14
N GLN A 49 3.22 1.53 13.82
CA GLN A 49 2.16 2.29 13.16
C GLN A 49 0.80 1.60 13.35
N ALA A 50 -0.30 2.35 13.36
CA ALA A 50 -1.64 1.81 13.64
C ALA A 50 -2.50 1.58 12.37
N GLY A 51 -2.11 2.16 11.24
CA GLY A 51 -2.85 2.06 9.98
C GLY A 51 -2.66 0.75 9.23
N GLU A 52 -3.33 0.65 8.08
CA GLU A 52 -3.32 -0.50 7.18
C GLU A 52 -3.10 -0.08 5.72
N PHE A 53 -2.43 -0.93 4.94
CA PHE A 53 -2.34 -0.79 3.49
C PHE A 53 -3.53 -1.46 2.83
N LEU A 54 -4.11 -0.80 1.82
CA LEU A 54 -5.21 -1.31 1.03
C LEU A 54 -5.02 -0.94 -0.43
N MET A 55 -5.63 -1.72 -1.32
CA MET A 55 -5.85 -1.28 -2.70
C MET A 55 -7.16 -0.48 -2.77
N LEU A 56 -7.09 0.67 -3.44
CA LEU A 56 -8.23 1.52 -3.75
C LEU A 56 -8.58 1.36 -5.23
N TRP A 57 -9.79 0.92 -5.52
CA TRP A 57 -10.31 0.85 -6.88
C TRP A 57 -11.28 1.99 -7.16
N SER A 58 -11.13 2.62 -8.32
CA SER A 58 -12.07 3.64 -8.77
C SER A 58 -13.38 3.00 -9.21
N SER A 59 -14.49 3.32 -8.56
CA SER A 59 -15.82 2.90 -9.03
C SER A 59 -16.19 3.66 -10.29
N VAL A 60 -16.50 2.94 -11.36
CA VAL A 60 -17.08 3.48 -12.59
C VAL A 60 -18.60 3.67 -12.40
N ASN A 61 -19.23 2.72 -11.72
CA ASN A 61 -20.62 2.75 -11.23
C ASN A 61 -20.79 1.81 -10.03
N ASP A 62 -22.03 1.65 -9.55
CA ASP A 62 -22.35 0.86 -8.34
C ASP A 62 -21.89 -0.61 -8.40
N THR A 63 -21.63 -1.15 -9.59
CA THR A 63 -21.27 -2.57 -9.80
C THR A 63 -19.96 -2.79 -10.56
N GLN A 64 -19.35 -1.74 -11.10
CA GLN A 64 -18.15 -1.82 -11.93
C GLN A 64 -17.03 -0.95 -11.35
N PHE A 65 -15.83 -1.51 -11.34
CA PHE A 65 -14.61 -0.86 -10.92
C PHE A 65 -13.67 -0.72 -12.12
N SER A 66 -12.90 0.36 -12.15
CA SER A 66 -11.79 0.51 -13.07
C SER A 66 -10.79 -0.61 -12.83
N GLY A 67 -10.10 -1.03 -13.90
CA GLY A 67 -8.90 -1.86 -13.76
C GLY A 67 -7.76 -1.09 -13.09
N ASP A 68 -7.83 0.24 -13.06
CA ASP A 68 -6.86 1.10 -12.40
C ASP A 68 -7.10 1.12 -10.90
N SER A 69 -6.02 0.88 -10.17
CA SER A 69 -6.00 0.71 -8.73
C SER A 69 -4.84 1.47 -8.12
N GLU A 70 -5.07 2.07 -6.97
CA GLU A 70 -4.06 2.80 -6.24
C GLU A 70 -3.71 2.08 -4.94
N LEU A 71 -2.48 2.22 -4.48
CA LEU A 71 -2.11 1.80 -3.12
C LEU A 71 -2.44 2.94 -2.15
N VAL A 72 -3.10 2.62 -1.05
CA VAL A 72 -3.38 3.58 0.03
C VAL A 72 -2.90 3.08 1.37
N TYR A 73 -2.54 4.02 2.24
CA TYR A 73 -2.35 3.81 3.67
C TYR A 73 -3.50 4.48 4.44
N LEU A 74 -4.30 3.68 5.15
CA LEU A 74 -5.46 4.12 5.93
C LEU A 74 -5.08 4.19 7.41
N VAL A 75 -5.11 5.39 7.99
CA VAL A 75 -4.85 5.64 9.41
C VAL A 75 -5.84 6.67 9.95
N ASP A 76 -6.40 6.44 11.14
CA ASP A 76 -7.37 7.33 11.80
C ASP A 76 -8.53 7.79 10.90
N GLY A 77 -8.99 6.88 10.02
CA GLY A 77 -10.08 7.15 9.08
C GLY A 77 -9.70 8.00 7.86
N ARG A 78 -8.41 8.32 7.68
CA ARG A 78 -7.86 9.03 6.51
C ARG A 78 -7.07 8.08 5.64
N ALA A 79 -7.36 8.08 4.34
CA ALA A 79 -6.61 7.31 3.36
C ALA A 79 -5.63 8.23 2.64
N HIS A 80 -4.36 7.85 2.61
CA HIS A 80 -3.29 8.56 1.92
C HIS A 80 -2.85 7.74 0.71
N LEU A 81 -2.77 8.34 -0.47
CA LEU A 81 -2.18 7.68 -1.64
C LEU A 81 -0.69 7.46 -1.40
N ILE A 82 -0.24 6.26 -1.75
CA ILE A 82 1.15 5.84 -1.66
C ILE A 82 1.59 5.38 -3.05
N PRO A 83 2.76 5.81 -3.56
CA PRO A 83 3.30 5.26 -4.81
C PRO A 83 3.36 3.75 -4.72
N ASN A 84 2.84 3.04 -5.74
CA ASN A 84 2.74 1.59 -5.67
C ASN A 84 4.06 0.97 -6.15
N PRO A 85 4.89 0.43 -5.23
CA PRO A 85 6.21 -0.04 -5.59
C PRO A 85 6.16 -1.33 -6.38
N PHE A 86 5.00 -1.96 -6.60
CA PHE A 86 4.87 -3.26 -7.29
C PHE A 86 4.40 -3.15 -8.74
N ILE A 87 3.85 -1.99 -9.14
CA ILE A 87 3.38 -1.69 -10.51
C ILE A 87 4.34 -0.74 -11.21
N GLU A 88 4.81 0.28 -10.50
CA GLU A 88 5.52 1.40 -11.12
C GLU A 88 7.04 1.17 -11.20
N GLY A 89 7.56 0.14 -10.51
CA GLY A 89 9.00 -0.02 -10.32
C GLY A 89 9.63 1.03 -9.42
N ASP A 90 8.85 1.98 -8.89
CA ASP A 90 9.33 3.09 -8.09
C ASP A 90 9.37 2.73 -6.59
N ALA A 91 10.50 2.16 -6.18
CA ALA A 91 10.78 1.91 -4.77
C ALA A 91 11.11 3.19 -3.99
N GLU A 92 11.62 4.24 -4.67
CA GLU A 92 12.08 5.46 -4.00
C GLU A 92 10.88 6.28 -3.50
N GLY A 93 9.90 6.52 -4.37
CA GLY A 93 8.67 7.22 -4.01
C GLY A 93 7.93 6.53 -2.86
N PHE A 94 7.83 5.20 -2.90
CA PHE A 94 7.24 4.41 -1.83
C PHE A 94 7.99 4.57 -0.50
N VAL A 95 9.32 4.41 -0.51
CA VAL A 95 10.15 4.55 0.70
C VAL A 95 10.07 5.95 1.30
N LEU A 96 10.03 7.00 0.46
CA LEU A 96 9.87 8.37 0.93
C LEU A 96 8.50 8.59 1.58
N ALA A 97 7.43 8.04 1.00
CA ALA A 97 6.10 8.10 1.59
C ALA A 97 6.03 7.37 2.94
N LEU A 98 6.63 6.18 3.03
CA LEU A 98 6.74 5.45 4.30
C LEU A 98 7.54 6.22 5.35
N ALA A 99 8.67 6.83 4.96
CA ALA A 99 9.47 7.64 5.86
C ALA A 99 8.68 8.84 6.40
N ALA A 100 7.90 9.51 5.54
CA ALA A 100 7.02 10.60 5.96
C ALA A 100 5.98 10.13 7.00
N ILE A 101 5.37 8.96 6.82
CA ILE A 101 4.43 8.40 7.80
C ILE A 101 5.12 8.13 9.13
N VAL A 102 6.27 7.45 9.13
CA VAL A 102 6.99 7.11 10.37
C VAL A 102 7.45 8.36 11.12
N GLU A 103 7.77 9.44 10.41
CA GLU A 103 8.17 10.72 11.01
C GLU A 103 6.98 11.58 11.48
N GLY A 104 5.73 11.15 11.27
CA GLY A 104 4.53 11.95 11.60
C GLY A 104 4.26 13.10 10.62
N HIS A 105 4.76 12.97 9.39
CA HIS A 105 4.58 13.91 8.29
C HIS A 105 3.57 13.39 7.24
N ASP A 106 2.67 12.49 7.62
CA ASP A 106 1.60 11.92 6.79
C ASP A 106 0.68 12.98 6.14
N HIS A 107 0.52 14.14 6.79
CA HIS A 107 -0.20 15.31 6.24
C HIS A 107 0.38 15.86 4.92
N THR A 108 1.62 15.49 4.58
CA THR A 108 2.25 15.85 3.31
C THR A 108 1.83 14.93 2.15
N LEU A 109 1.20 13.80 2.47
CA LEU A 109 0.70 12.84 1.49
C LEU A 109 -0.68 13.23 1.00
N TYR A 110 -0.97 12.91 -0.27
CA TYR A 110 -2.26 13.21 -0.87
C TYR A 110 -3.36 12.36 -0.23
N SER A 111 -4.35 13.01 0.37
CA SER A 111 -5.49 12.33 1.00
C SER A 111 -6.59 12.03 -0.01
N VAL A 112 -7.16 10.84 0.08
CA VAL A 112 -8.30 10.40 -0.74
C VAL A 112 -9.50 10.04 0.11
N GLN A 113 -10.70 10.30 -0.43
CA GLN A 113 -11.94 9.95 0.24
C GLN A 113 -12.35 8.52 -0.15
N ILE A 114 -12.38 7.62 0.84
CA ILE A 114 -12.95 6.28 0.65
C ILE A 114 -14.47 6.39 0.73
N LYS A 115 -15.16 6.07 -0.37
CA LYS A 115 -16.63 6.05 -0.41
C LYS A 115 -17.21 4.84 0.31
N GLN A 116 -16.63 3.66 0.09
CA GLN A 116 -17.07 2.40 0.67
C GLN A 116 -15.90 1.42 0.76
N ARG A 117 -15.93 0.54 1.76
CA ARG A 117 -15.02 -0.60 1.88
C ARG A 117 -15.77 -1.87 1.44
N ILE A 118 -15.25 -2.54 0.42
CA ILE A 118 -15.80 -3.80 -0.06
C ILE A 118 -14.86 -4.91 0.39
N LEU A 119 -15.36 -5.81 1.23
CA LEU A 119 -14.63 -7.01 1.62
C LEU A 119 -14.89 -8.08 0.57
N TYR A 120 -13.89 -8.40 -0.25
CA TYR A 120 -13.90 -9.62 -1.04
C TYR A 120 -13.69 -10.80 -0.07
N ASN A 121 -14.79 -11.36 0.44
CA ASN A 121 -14.72 -12.67 1.07
C ASN A 121 -14.39 -13.69 -0.03
N ALA A 122 -13.17 -14.24 0.02
CA ALA A 122 -12.84 -15.45 -0.70
C ALA A 122 -13.84 -16.53 -0.27
N VAL A 123 -14.66 -16.98 -1.22
CA VAL A 123 -15.54 -18.15 -1.06
C VAL A 123 -14.72 -19.40 -1.26
#